data_AF-A0A7W9G8F8-F1
#
_entry.id   AF-A0A7W9G8F8-F1
#
_cell.length_a   1.000
_cell.length_b   1.000
_cell.length_c   1.000
_cell.angle_alpha   90.00
_cell.angle_beta   90.00
_cell.angle_gamma   90.00
#
_symmetry.space_group_name_H-M   'P 1'
#
loop_
_entity.id
_entity.type
_entity.pdbx_description
1 polymer ?
#
loop_
_entity_poly.entity_id
_entity_poly.type
_entity_poly.pdbx_seq_one_letter_code
_entity_poly.pdbx_strand_id
1 'polypeptide(L)'
;MRRIEDWTIVIEDCGWRASHMEALCPLSRDGGQAVAVMRHDYAARHRLAYAVDGAYLTDIDPTFPRRRHGADPDRLNRHLRELGIDPAADDRIENAIPAALAIASRITNVMITPQHLRRPALGAAIPGAY
;
A
#
# COMPACT_ATOMS: atom_id res chain seq x y z
N MET A 1 0.93 -15.42 -2.59
CA MET A 1 1.67 -14.52 -3.50
C MET A 1 1.25 -14.82 -4.93
N ARG A 2 1.24 -13.81 -5.81
CA ARG A 2 0.98 -13.98 -7.25
C ARG A 2 1.85 -13.01 -8.04
N ARG A 3 2.36 -13.45 -9.19
CA ARG A 3 3.06 -12.60 -10.16
C ARG A 3 2.04 -11.94 -11.10
N ILE A 4 2.15 -10.64 -11.32
CA ILE A 4 1.40 -9.90 -12.34
C ILE A 4 2.39 -8.96 -13.02
N GLU A 5 2.60 -9.16 -14.32
CA GLU A 5 3.66 -8.48 -15.07
C GLU A 5 5.02 -8.60 -14.34
N ASP A 6 5.71 -7.48 -14.15
CA ASP A 6 7.00 -7.40 -13.48
C ASP A 6 6.91 -7.33 -11.95
N TRP A 7 5.70 -7.44 -11.37
CA TRP A 7 5.46 -7.31 -9.93
C TRP A 7 5.04 -8.62 -9.27
N THR A 8 5.50 -8.79 -8.04
CA THR A 8 5.03 -9.85 -7.14
C THR A 8 4.11 -9.24 -6.10
N ILE A 9 2.87 -9.70 -6.07
CA ILE A 9 1.85 -9.22 -5.13
C ILE A 9 1.74 -10.18 -3.96
N VAL A 10 1.81 -9.62 -2.76
CA VAL A 10 1.60 -10.31 -1.49
C VAL A 10 0.46 -9.62 -0.77
N ILE A 11 -0.40 -10.42 -0.14
CA ILE A 11 -1.50 -9.93 0.69
C ILE A 11 -1.30 -10.56 2.06
N GLU A 12 -1.13 -9.69 3.05
CA GLU A 12 -1.10 -10.00 4.47
C GLU A 12 -2.52 -9.80 5.00
N ASP A 13 -3.22 -10.89 5.33
CA ASP A 13 -4.55 -10.79 5.94
C ASP A 13 -4.40 -10.49 7.44
N CYS A 14 -5.17 -9.53 7.94
CA CYS A 14 -5.09 -9.04 9.33
C CYS A 14 -3.67 -8.67 9.81
N GLY A 15 -2.80 -8.19 8.92
CA GLY A 15 -1.43 -7.83 9.27
C GLY A 15 -0.98 -6.47 8.74
N TRP A 16 0.20 -6.04 9.20
CA TRP A 16 0.74 -4.71 8.93
C TRP A 16 2.25 -4.71 8.65
N ARG A 17 2.93 -5.85 8.81
CA ARG A 17 4.40 -5.91 8.82
C ARG A 17 4.98 -5.57 7.46
N ALA A 18 4.31 -5.93 6.38
CA ALA A 18 4.77 -5.66 5.01
C ALA A 18 4.92 -4.16 4.71
N SER A 19 4.27 -3.28 5.48
CA SER A 19 4.39 -1.82 5.30
C SER A 19 5.57 -1.20 6.05
N HIS A 20 6.22 -1.94 6.96
CA HIS A 20 7.32 -1.43 7.78
C HIS A 20 8.67 -1.54 7.08
N MET A 21 9.64 -0.69 7.46
CA MET A 21 10.94 -0.61 6.78
C MET A 21 11.70 -1.94 6.80
N GLU A 22 11.58 -2.70 7.89
CA GLU A 22 12.29 -3.97 8.11
C GLU A 22 11.85 -5.05 7.12
N ALA A 23 10.61 -4.98 6.63
CA ALA A 23 10.08 -5.89 5.61
C ALA A 23 10.17 -5.28 4.21
N LEU A 24 9.81 -4.00 4.05
CA LEU A 24 9.68 -3.36 2.74
C LEU A 24 11.04 -3.10 2.08
N CYS A 25 12.05 -2.67 2.85
CA CYS A 25 13.36 -2.35 2.29
C CYS A 25 14.05 -3.58 1.67
N PRO A 26 14.15 -4.73 2.36
CA PRO A 26 14.73 -5.94 1.76
C PRO A 26 14.07 -6.37 0.45
N LEU A 27 12.76 -6.14 0.28
CA LEU A 27 12.03 -6.49 -0.95
C LEU A 27 12.39 -5.62 -2.15
N SER A 28 12.98 -4.45 -1.91
CA SER A 28 13.36 -3.48 -2.95
C SER A 28 14.84 -3.48 -3.28
N ARG A 29 15.67 -4.33 -2.64
CA ARG A 29 17.13 -4.35 -2.86
C ARG A 29 17.49 -4.70 -4.31
N ASP A 30 18.74 -4.45 -4.65
CA ASP A 30 19.35 -4.80 -5.94
C ASP A 30 18.70 -4.06 -7.12
N GLY A 31 18.41 -2.77 -6.92
CA GLY A 31 17.78 -1.90 -7.93
C GLY A 31 16.25 -2.06 -8.07
N GLY A 32 15.62 -2.82 -7.18
CA GLY A 32 14.18 -3.06 -7.17
C GLY A 32 13.35 -1.93 -6.56
N GLN A 33 12.04 -2.15 -6.54
CA GLN A 33 11.06 -1.25 -5.92
C GLN A 33 10.04 -2.08 -5.15
N ALA A 34 9.53 -1.53 -4.05
CA ALA A 34 8.47 -2.14 -3.26
C ALA A 34 7.47 -1.06 -2.82
N VAL A 35 6.18 -1.35 -2.95
CA VAL A 35 5.09 -0.51 -2.47
C VAL A 35 4.16 -1.33 -1.60
N ALA A 36 3.72 -0.75 -0.47
CA ALA A 36 2.76 -1.37 0.42
C ALA A 36 1.60 -0.42 0.69
N VAL A 37 0.39 -0.95 0.57
CA VAL A 37 -0.84 -0.30 1.03
C VAL A 37 -1.39 -1.13 2.18
N MET A 38 -1.49 -0.51 3.36
CA MET A 38 -1.99 -1.15 4.57
C MET A 38 -3.25 -0.43 5.04
N ARG A 39 -4.30 -1.23 5.24
CA ARG A 39 -5.57 -0.80 5.83
C ARG A 39 -5.67 -1.36 7.24
N HIS A 40 -6.08 -0.51 8.19
CA HIS A 40 -6.24 -0.88 9.59
C HIS A 40 -7.46 -0.16 10.16
N ASP A 41 -8.62 -0.81 10.10
CA ASP A 41 -9.88 -0.18 10.51
C ASP A 41 -9.98 0.02 12.03
N TYR A 42 -9.37 -0.88 12.81
CA TYR A 42 -9.41 -0.80 14.27
C TYR A 42 -8.59 0.37 14.85
N ALA A 43 -7.35 0.58 14.37
CA ALA A 43 -6.46 1.62 14.88
C ALA A 43 -6.53 2.93 14.08
N ALA A 44 -7.35 3.00 13.02
CA ALA A 44 -7.45 4.12 12.08
C ALA A 44 -6.09 4.63 11.55
N ARG A 45 -5.11 3.71 11.42
CA ARG A 45 -3.76 4.01 10.92
C ARG A 45 -3.53 3.24 9.64
N HIS A 46 -3.79 3.90 8.53
CA HIS A 46 -3.48 3.37 7.20
C HIS A 46 -2.06 3.75 6.82
N ARG A 47 -1.49 3.07 5.82
CA ARG A 47 -0.13 3.36 5.37
C ARG A 47 0.01 3.15 3.88
N LEU A 48 0.63 4.12 3.21
CA LEU A 48 1.19 3.99 1.87
C LEU A 48 2.70 4.12 2.01
N ALA A 49 3.41 3.01 1.88
CA ALA A 49 4.87 2.98 2.01
C ALA A 49 5.51 2.62 0.67
N TYR A 50 6.64 3.25 0.36
CA TYR A 50 7.37 3.07 -0.89
C TYR A 50 8.88 3.02 -0.62
N ALA A 51 9.52 1.98 -1.15
CA ALA A 51 10.95 1.75 -1.05
C ALA A 51 11.56 1.47 -2.42
N VAL A 52 12.81 1.92 -2.61
CA VAL A 52 13.59 1.71 -3.83
C VAL A 52 15.02 1.39 -3.42
N ASP A 53 15.60 0.35 -4.01
CA ASP A 53 16.97 -0.08 -3.78
C ASP A 53 17.36 -0.19 -2.29
N GLY A 54 16.45 -0.76 -1.49
CA GLY A 54 16.65 -0.92 -0.04
C GLY A 54 16.45 0.35 0.79
N ALA A 55 16.15 1.50 0.19
CA ALA A 55 15.87 2.74 0.90
C ALA A 55 14.37 2.97 1.10
N TYR A 56 13.97 3.23 2.35
CA TYR A 56 12.59 3.59 2.70
C TYR A 56 12.33 5.06 2.36
N LEU A 57 11.79 5.32 1.17
CA LEU A 57 11.71 6.66 0.62
C LEU A 57 10.54 7.46 1.17
N THR A 58 9.35 6.89 1.07
CA THR A 58 8.12 7.59 1.42
C THR A 58 7.23 6.70 2.26
N ASP A 59 6.71 7.28 3.33
CA ASP A 59 5.66 6.73 4.14
C ASP A 59 4.60 7.79 4.36
N ILE A 60 3.37 7.51 3.96
CA ILE A 60 2.26 8.46 4.08
C ILE A 60 1.15 7.78 4.87
N ASP A 61 0.59 8.49 5.86
CA ASP A 61 -0.76 8.21 6.32
C ASP A 61 -1.74 8.72 5.24
N PRO A 62 -2.39 7.85 4.45
CA PRO A 62 -3.24 8.29 3.35
C PRO A 62 -4.51 9.02 3.83
N THR A 63 -4.81 8.95 5.13
CA THR A 63 -5.88 9.71 5.77
C THR A 63 -5.48 11.18 5.92
N PHE A 64 -4.19 11.43 6.15
CA PHE A 64 -3.60 12.74 6.39
C PHE A 64 -2.25 12.86 5.63
N PRO A 65 -2.25 13.18 4.33
CA PRO A 65 -1.02 13.17 3.51
C PRO A 65 0.12 14.07 4.02
N ARG A 66 -0.22 15.09 4.81
CA ARG A 66 0.73 15.93 5.54
C ARG A 66 1.62 15.13 6.50
N ARG A 67 1.09 14.04 7.06
CA ARG A 67 1.81 13.10 7.94
C ARG A 67 2.58 12.10 7.08
N ARG A 68 3.80 12.48 6.75
CA ARG A 68 4.70 11.66 5.94
C ARG A 68 6.15 11.75 6.39
N HIS A 69 6.89 10.67 6.20
CA HIS A 69 8.31 10.55 6.56
C HIS A 69 9.05 9.62 5.59
N GLY A 70 10.36 9.47 5.79
CA GLY A 70 11.25 8.67 4.95
C GLY A 70 12.42 9.49 4.42
N ALA A 71 13.27 8.86 3.61
CA ALA A 71 14.44 9.52 3.03
C ALA A 71 14.08 10.56 1.96
N ASP A 72 12.92 10.42 1.32
CA ASP A 72 12.38 11.33 0.31
C ASP A 72 10.84 11.39 0.48
N PRO A 73 10.36 12.07 1.54
CA PRO A 73 8.95 12.03 1.90
C PRO A 73 8.03 12.62 0.83
N ASP A 74 8.53 13.54 0.00
CA ASP A 74 7.75 14.26 -1.01
C ASP A 74 7.69 13.55 -2.36
N ARG A 75 8.37 12.41 -2.53
CA ARG A 75 8.48 11.68 -3.80
C ARG A 75 7.14 11.34 -4.45
N LEU A 76 6.11 11.08 -3.65
CA LEU A 76 4.78 10.70 -4.12
C LEU A 76 3.81 11.90 -4.26
N ASN A 77 4.26 13.13 -3.98
CA ASN A 77 3.40 14.33 -4.04
C ASN A 77 2.82 14.59 -5.43
N ARG A 78 3.55 14.24 -6.49
CA ARG A 78 3.01 14.33 -7.85
C ARG A 78 1.74 13.49 -8.00
N HIS A 79 1.74 12.25 -7.52
CA HIS A 79 0.58 11.37 -7.65
C HIS A 79 -0.61 11.81 -6.79
N LEU A 80 -0.34 12.36 -5.59
CA LEU A 80 -1.38 12.98 -4.77
C LEU A 80 -2.07 14.13 -5.52
N ARG A 81 -1.29 15.06 -6.10
CA ARG A 81 -1.84 16.19 -6.87
C ARG A 81 -2.62 15.75 -8.10
N GLU A 82 -2.14 14.74 -8.81
CA GLU A 82 -2.85 14.10 -9.93
C GLU A 82 -4.14 13.37 -9.52
N LEU A 83 -4.41 13.20 -8.21
CA LEU A 83 -5.68 12.73 -7.66
C LEU A 83 -6.53 13.88 -7.09
N GLY A 84 -6.11 15.13 -7.26
CA GLY A 84 -6.76 16.29 -6.66
C GLY A 84 -6.50 16.44 -5.15
N ILE A 85 -5.52 15.71 -4.61
CA ILE A 85 -5.15 15.75 -3.20
C ILE A 85 -4.00 16.74 -3.03
N ASP A 86 -4.20 17.77 -2.21
CA ASP A 86 -3.11 18.64 -1.79
C ASP A 86 -2.27 17.97 -0.69
N PRO A 87 -0.99 17.62 -0.92
CA PRO A 87 -0.14 17.02 0.10
C PRO A 87 0.15 17.94 1.31
N ALA A 88 -0.12 19.24 1.19
CA ALA A 88 0.08 20.20 2.29
C ALA A 88 -1.17 20.42 3.14
N ALA A 89 -2.35 19.99 2.69
CA ALA A 89 -3.60 20.14 3.42
C ALA A 89 -3.59 19.29 4.70
N ASP A 90 -4.19 19.82 5.77
CA ASP A 90 -4.40 19.10 7.04
C ASP A 90 -5.73 18.35 7.07
N ASP A 91 -6.52 18.45 5.99
CA ASP A 91 -7.83 17.84 5.89
C ASP A 91 -7.73 16.32 5.79
N ARG A 92 -8.72 15.66 6.38
CA ARG A 92 -8.88 14.22 6.24
C ARG A 92 -9.37 13.90 4.83
N ILE A 93 -8.75 12.89 4.21
CA ILE A 93 -9.26 12.31 2.97
C ILE A 93 -10.27 11.20 3.29
N GLU A 94 -11.50 11.35 2.80
CA GLU A 94 -12.55 10.33 3.01
C GLU A 94 -12.27 9.02 2.26
N ASN A 95 -11.69 9.11 1.06
CA ASN A 95 -11.35 7.95 0.21
C ASN A 95 -9.87 7.57 0.30
N ALA A 96 -9.29 7.59 1.50
CA ALA A 96 -7.87 7.36 1.74
C ALA A 96 -7.34 6.03 1.16
N ILE A 97 -8.05 4.92 1.39
CA ILE A 97 -7.65 3.60 0.88
C ILE A 97 -7.75 3.52 -0.66
N PRO A 98 -8.87 3.91 -1.30
CA PRO A 98 -8.91 4.02 -2.76
C PRO A 98 -7.78 4.88 -3.34
N ALA A 99 -7.47 6.02 -2.72
CA ALA A 99 -6.38 6.89 -3.17
C ALA A 99 -5.01 6.19 -3.05
N ALA A 100 -4.72 5.53 -1.93
CA ALA A 100 -3.48 4.78 -1.73
C ALA A 100 -3.32 3.64 -2.77
N LEU A 101 -4.40 2.90 -3.04
CA LEU A 101 -4.41 1.86 -4.08
C LEU A 101 -4.21 2.45 -5.48
N ALA A 102 -4.82 3.59 -5.79
CA ALA A 102 -4.62 4.27 -7.08
C ALA A 102 -3.16 4.71 -7.27
N ILE A 103 -2.51 5.23 -6.23
CA ILE A 103 -1.08 5.58 -6.27
C ILE A 103 -0.22 4.32 -6.46
N ALA A 104 -0.50 3.25 -5.70
CA ALA A 104 0.21 1.98 -5.87
C ALA A 104 0.08 1.43 -7.30
N SER A 105 -1.11 1.53 -7.91
CA SER A 105 -1.33 1.17 -9.31
C SER A 105 -0.57 2.05 -10.29
N ARG A 106 -0.41 3.35 -10.02
CA ARG A 106 0.40 4.25 -10.86
C ARG A 106 1.90 3.95 -10.78
N ILE A 107 2.41 3.58 -9.59
CA ILE A 107 3.82 3.19 -9.40
C ILE A 107 4.11 1.87 -10.10
N THR A 108 3.22 0.90 -9.95
CA THR A 108 3.46 -0.48 -10.41
C THR A 108 2.99 -0.74 -11.84
N ASN A 109 2.15 0.15 -12.39
CA ASN A 109 1.35 -0.10 -13.59
C ASN A 109 0.46 -1.36 -13.46
N VAL A 110 0.14 -1.80 -12.23
CA VAL A 110 -0.68 -2.97 -11.95
C VAL A 110 -1.97 -2.55 -11.26
N MET A 111 -3.11 -2.88 -11.85
CA MET A 111 -4.42 -2.69 -11.24
C MET A 111 -4.76 -3.87 -10.32
N ILE A 112 -4.81 -3.64 -9.01
CA ILE A 112 -5.26 -4.67 -8.07
C ILE A 112 -6.78 -4.77 -8.11
N THR A 113 -7.30 -5.95 -8.45
CA THR A 113 -8.73 -6.24 -8.49
C THR A 113 -9.11 -7.24 -7.40
N PRO A 114 -10.39 -7.34 -7.01
CA PRO A 114 -10.85 -8.38 -6.07
C PRO A 114 -10.49 -9.80 -6.51
N GLN A 115 -10.34 -10.06 -7.81
CA GLN A 115 -9.94 -11.37 -8.32
C GLN A 115 -8.49 -11.73 -7.92
N HIS A 116 -7.62 -10.74 -7.76
CA HIS A 116 -6.26 -10.94 -7.26
C HIS A 116 -6.22 -11.29 -5.76
N LEU A 117 -7.29 -10.95 -5.04
CA LEU A 117 -7.45 -11.26 -3.61
C LEU A 117 -8.04 -12.66 -3.38
N ARG A 118 -8.70 -13.25 -4.39
CA ARG A 118 -9.28 -14.59 -4.28
C ARG A 118 -8.17 -15.62 -4.13
N ARG A 119 -8.19 -16.34 -3.00
CA ARG A 119 -7.40 -17.56 -2.78
C ARG A 119 -8.36 -18.75 -2.76
N PRO A 120 -7.91 -19.95 -3.14
CA PRO A 120 -8.64 -21.16 -2.76
C PRO A 120 -8.89 -21.09 -1.25
N ALA A 121 -10.14 -21.20 -0.82
CA ALA A 121 -10.44 -21.27 0.60
C ALA A 121 -9.71 -22.51 1.13
N LEU A 122 -8.73 -22.32 2.02
CA LEU A 122 -8.07 -23.42 2.73
C LEU A 122 -8.94 -23.92 3.90
N GLY A 123 -10.26 -23.81 3.77
CA GLY A 123 -11.24 -24.20 4.78
C GLY A 123 -12.33 -25.08 4.17
N ALA A 124 -12.85 -26.00 4.98
CA ALA A 124 -14.06 -26.74 4.66
C ALA A 124 -15.28 -25.85 4.93
N ALA A 125 -16.30 -25.92 4.09
CA ALA A 125 -17.61 -25.42 4.46
C ALA A 125 -18.10 -26.22 5.68
N ILE A 126 -18.50 -25.56 6.76
CA ILE A 126 -19.24 -26.20 7.85
C ILE A 126 -20.71 -26.13 7.42
N PRO A 127 -21.35 -27.25 7.05
CA PRO A 127 -22.78 -27.23 6.75
C PRO A 127 -23.55 -26.88 8.03
N GLY A 128 -24.46 -25.90 7.96
CA GLY A 128 -25.43 -25.63 9.03
C GLY A 128 -25.19 -24.40 9.91
N ALA A 129 -24.30 -23.48 9.54
CA ALA A 129 -24.23 -22.17 10.19
C ALA A 129 -25.15 -21.16 9.47
N TYR A 130 -26.45 -21.23 9.77
CA TYR A 130 -27.41 -20.13 9.63
C TYR A 130 -28.31 -20.11 10.87
#